data_AF-A0A3G6J3J2-F1
#
_entry.id   AF-A0A3G6J3J2-F1
#
_cell.length_a   1.000
_cell.length_b   1.000
_cell.length_c   1.000
_cell.angle_alpha   90.00
_cell.angle_beta   90.00
_cell.angle_gamma   90.00
#
_symmetry.space_group_name_H-M   'P 1'
#
loop_
_entity.id
_entity.type
_entity.pdbx_description
1 polymer ?
#
loop_
_entity_poly.entity_id
_entity_poly.type
_entity_poly.pdbx_seq_one_letter_code
_entity_poly.pdbx_strand_id
1 'polypeptide(L)'
;MSNEVRRQEAMQKLEKEVTSRERQQKRRPWLIGGGSALALLLVAGLGYAGVQHFGEDETTTEAASTSTETPSIEPLALERSDALPDTVQCNYPDAGDAAKPVDKPATKDISTKGTVKVTLDTTAGKIPLELDRSVSPCTVNAITHLAKSGFYNDTVCHRLVTQGLHILQCGDPTGQGTGGPGFSFANEYPTDEAKDQQQPVNYPRGTIAMANSGADTNGSQFFLNYGDSPLPPSYTYFGKIGDEGLKTLDNVAAQGVEGGGSEGAPATEVKINKASVN
;
A
#
# COMPACT_ATOMS: atom_id res chain seq x y z
N MET A 1 29.09 -35.22 17.99
CA MET A 1 28.88 -34.83 16.58
C MET A 1 29.36 -33.40 16.41
N SER A 2 30.34 -33.16 15.53
CA SER A 2 30.89 -31.82 15.28
C SER A 2 29.84 -30.90 14.64
N ASN A 3 29.90 -29.60 14.92
CA ASN A 3 29.02 -28.59 14.31
C ASN A 3 29.13 -28.57 12.77
N GLU A 4 30.27 -29.00 12.23
CA GLU A 4 30.49 -29.12 10.79
C GLU A 4 29.65 -30.25 10.17
N VAL A 5 29.47 -31.36 10.88
CA VAL A 5 28.66 -32.50 10.41
C VAL A 5 27.18 -32.10 10.34
N ARG A 6 26.68 -31.39 11.35
CA ARG A 6 25.30 -30.87 11.35
C ARG A 6 25.05 -29.89 10.20
N ARG A 7 26.04 -29.05 9.88
CA ARG A 7 25.96 -28.11 8.74
C ARG A 7 25.94 -28.85 7.40
N GLN A 8 26.74 -29.91 7.24
CA GLN A 8 26.74 -30.73 6.02
C GLN A 8 25.41 -31.49 5.84
N GLU A 9 24.86 -32.06 6.91
CA GLU A 9 23.55 -32.73 6.87
C GLU A 9 22.42 -31.74 6.52
N ALA A 10 22.46 -30.53 7.08
CA ALA A 10 21.49 -29.48 6.77
C ALA A 10 21.58 -29.04 5.30
N MET A 11 22.79 -28.88 4.75
CA MET A 11 23.01 -28.51 3.35
C MET A 11 22.53 -29.61 2.39
N GLN A 12 22.82 -30.87 2.69
CA GLN A 12 22.34 -31.99 1.87
C GLN A 12 20.81 -32.14 1.90
N LYS A 13 20.18 -31.81 3.02
CA LYS A 13 18.71 -31.80 3.13
C LYS A 13 18.10 -30.66 2.31
N LEU A 14 18.67 -29.46 2.38
CA LEU A 14 18.29 -28.31 1.57
C LEU A 14 18.42 -28.60 0.07
N GLU A 15 19.54 -29.18 -0.36
CA GLU A 15 19.79 -29.48 -1.77
C GLU A 15 18.79 -30.51 -2.34
N LYS A 16 18.44 -31.53 -1.53
CA LYS A 16 17.39 -32.50 -1.87
C LYS A 16 16.01 -31.83 -1.97
N GLU A 17 15.68 -30.92 -1.07
CA GLU A 17 14.41 -30.17 -1.10
C GLU A 17 14.32 -29.27 -2.34
N VAL A 18 15.38 -28.53 -2.67
CA VAL A 18 15.44 -27.68 -3.88
C VAL A 18 15.26 -28.50 -5.15
N THR A 19 16.00 -29.60 -5.28
CA THR A 19 15.93 -30.50 -6.45
C THR A 19 14.53 -31.13 -6.59
N SER A 20 13.85 -31.42 -5.48
CA SER A 20 12.49 -31.95 -5.49
C SER A 20 11.46 -30.94 -6.01
N ARG A 21 11.62 -29.67 -5.64
CA ARG A 21 10.76 -28.56 -6.10
C ARG A 21 10.96 -28.28 -7.58
N GLU A 22 12.20 -28.30 -8.08
CA GLU A 22 12.48 -28.13 -9.51
C GLU A 22 11.82 -29.23 -10.36
N ARG A 23 11.83 -30.48 -9.88
CA ARG A 23 11.14 -31.60 -10.55
C ARG A 23 9.62 -31.43 -10.52
N GLN A 24 9.07 -30.85 -9.45
CA GLN A 24 7.64 -30.59 -9.34
C GLN A 24 7.19 -29.46 -10.27
N GLN A 25 8.01 -28.43 -10.45
CA GLN A 25 7.78 -27.38 -11.46
C GLN A 25 7.86 -27.91 -12.89
N LYS A 26 8.86 -28.77 -13.20
CA LYS A 26 8.99 -29.38 -14.54
C LYS A 26 7.90 -30.41 -14.87
N ARG A 27 7.13 -30.90 -13.89
CA ARG A 27 6.01 -31.84 -14.10
C ARG A 27 4.64 -31.16 -14.25
N ARG A 28 4.56 -29.83 -14.20
CA ARG A 28 3.32 -29.13 -14.56
C ARG A 28 3.18 -29.11 -16.09
N PRO A 29 2.10 -29.65 -16.67
CA PRO A 29 1.84 -29.51 -18.10
C PRO A 29 1.58 -28.03 -18.41
N TRP A 30 2.46 -27.46 -19.24
CA TRP A 30 2.33 -26.13 -19.79
C TRP A 30 1.29 -26.19 -20.92
N LEU A 31 0.06 -25.71 -20.67
CA LEU A 31 -0.86 -25.30 -21.73
C LEU A 31 -0.49 -23.87 -22.12
N ILE A 32 -0.13 -23.73 -23.39
CA ILE A 32 0.47 -22.58 -24.04
C ILE A 32 -0.59 -21.49 -24.30
N GLY A 33 -0.22 -20.25 -23.96
CA GLY A 33 -0.67 -19.04 -24.64
C GLY A 33 0.53 -18.08 -24.64
N GLY A 34 1.37 -18.17 -25.67
CA GLY A 34 2.64 -17.45 -25.77
C GLY A 34 2.62 -16.24 -26.71
N GLY A 35 3.75 -15.52 -26.71
CA GLY A 35 4.08 -14.42 -27.62
C GLY A 35 3.94 -13.06 -26.92
N SER A 36 4.90 -12.14 -26.93
CA SER A 36 5.98 -11.94 -27.90
C SER A 36 7.09 -11.06 -27.31
N ALA A 37 8.33 -11.50 -27.49
CA ALA A 37 9.52 -10.65 -27.45
C ALA A 37 9.86 -10.19 -28.87
N LEU A 38 10.21 -8.90 -29.01
CA LEU A 38 11.15 -8.29 -29.97
C LEU A 38 11.05 -8.61 -31.47
N ALA A 39 10.71 -7.59 -32.27
CA ALA A 39 11.27 -7.42 -33.63
C ALA A 39 11.19 -5.93 -34.07
N LEU A 40 12.29 -5.21 -33.91
CA LEU A 40 12.62 -4.01 -34.69
C LEU A 40 13.51 -4.48 -35.85
N LEU A 41 13.17 -4.12 -37.11
CA LEU A 41 14.07 -3.56 -38.15
C LEU A 41 13.57 -3.76 -39.62
N LEU A 42 13.63 -2.65 -40.37
CA LEU A 42 13.99 -2.46 -41.79
C LEU A 42 12.92 -2.48 -42.92
N VAL A 43 12.46 -1.25 -43.22
CA VAL A 43 12.53 -0.47 -44.49
C VAL A 43 12.90 -1.15 -45.83
N ALA A 44 12.09 -0.77 -46.84
CA ALA A 44 12.35 -0.56 -48.28
C ALA A 44 12.07 -1.67 -49.31
N GLY A 45 11.27 -1.30 -50.32
CA GLY A 45 11.52 -1.66 -51.72
C GLY A 45 10.31 -2.20 -52.50
N LEU A 46 9.76 -1.34 -53.38
CA LEU A 46 9.43 -1.57 -54.82
C LEU A 46 8.95 -2.99 -55.21
N GLY A 47 7.83 -3.25 -55.90
CA GLY A 47 6.95 -2.47 -56.75
C GLY A 47 6.30 -3.40 -57.80
N TYR A 48 5.24 -2.91 -58.45
CA TYR A 48 4.66 -3.36 -59.73
C TYR A 48 3.80 -4.65 -59.79
N ALA A 49 2.50 -4.46 -60.07
CA ALA A 49 1.79 -4.91 -61.29
C ALA A 49 0.36 -5.39 -61.00
N GLY A 50 -0.62 -4.77 -61.66
CA GLY A 50 -1.95 -5.39 -61.84
C GLY A 50 -3.13 -4.45 -61.74
N VAL A 51 -3.28 -3.51 -62.68
CA VAL A 51 -4.60 -2.93 -62.98
C VAL A 51 -5.40 -3.98 -63.75
N GLN A 52 -6.51 -4.44 -63.20
CA GLN A 52 -7.67 -4.86 -63.99
C GLN A 52 -8.92 -4.15 -63.51
N HIS A 53 -9.70 -3.80 -64.51
CA HIS A 53 -10.84 -2.91 -64.58
C HIS A 53 -12.11 -3.59 -64.03
N PHE A 54 -13.05 -2.79 -63.50
CA PHE A 54 -14.52 -2.85 -63.68
C PHE A 54 -15.32 -2.53 -62.41
N GLY A 55 -16.23 -1.55 -62.52
CA GLY A 55 -17.52 -1.54 -61.83
C GLY A 55 -17.65 -0.55 -60.68
N GLU A 56 -18.38 0.54 -60.92
CA GLU A 56 -19.00 1.40 -59.91
C GLU A 56 -19.92 0.59 -58.98
N ASP A 57 -19.80 0.79 -57.66
CA ASP A 57 -20.95 1.05 -56.79
C ASP A 57 -20.47 1.53 -55.41
N GLU A 58 -21.16 2.53 -54.88
CA GLU A 58 -20.97 3.08 -53.54
C GLU A 58 -21.07 2.00 -52.47
N THR A 59 -20.09 1.93 -51.57
CA THR A 59 -20.36 1.56 -50.17
C THR A 59 -19.34 2.25 -49.29
N THR A 60 -19.83 3.22 -48.53
CA THR A 60 -19.14 3.91 -47.44
C THR A 60 -18.63 2.88 -46.43
N THR A 61 -17.32 2.65 -46.40
CA THR A 61 -16.68 1.88 -45.34
C THR A 61 -16.57 2.77 -44.10
N GLU A 62 -17.52 2.62 -43.21
CA GLU A 62 -17.52 3.17 -41.86
C GLU A 62 -16.27 2.63 -41.14
N ALA A 63 -15.30 3.52 -40.91
CA ALA A 63 -14.16 3.23 -40.07
C ALA A 63 -14.68 3.13 -38.62
N ALA A 64 -15.00 1.91 -38.20
CA ALA A 64 -15.22 1.61 -36.80
C ALA A 64 -13.92 1.89 -36.04
N SER A 65 -13.82 3.07 -35.44
CA SER A 65 -12.85 3.37 -34.39
C SER A 65 -13.16 2.49 -33.20
N THR A 66 -12.47 1.36 -33.09
CA THR A 66 -12.44 0.58 -31.87
C THR A 66 -11.62 1.36 -30.85
N SER A 67 -12.29 2.18 -30.04
CA SER A 67 -11.68 2.80 -28.86
C SER A 67 -11.31 1.71 -27.87
N THR A 68 -10.02 1.46 -27.69
CA THR A 68 -9.51 0.65 -26.59
C THR A 68 -9.72 1.45 -25.30
N GLU A 69 -10.80 1.16 -24.56
CA GLU A 69 -10.96 1.67 -23.19
C GLU A 69 -9.86 1.07 -22.32
N THR A 70 -8.89 1.90 -21.92
CA THR A 70 -7.97 1.59 -20.82
C THR A 70 -8.81 1.39 -19.56
N PRO A 71 -8.67 0.29 -18.81
CA PRO A 71 -9.39 0.11 -17.55
C PRO A 71 -8.98 1.23 -16.59
N SER A 72 -9.93 2.12 -16.27
CA SER A 72 -9.74 3.22 -15.32
C SER A 72 -9.93 2.67 -13.91
N ILE A 73 -8.90 2.76 -13.07
CA ILE A 73 -9.00 2.41 -11.65
C ILE A 73 -9.86 3.47 -10.96
N GLU A 74 -10.94 3.05 -10.31
CA GLU A 74 -11.86 3.98 -9.64
C GLU A 74 -11.21 4.59 -8.38
N PRO A 75 -11.42 5.88 -8.11
CA PRO A 75 -10.98 6.50 -6.86
C PRO A 75 -11.75 5.92 -5.68
N LEU A 76 -11.03 5.64 -4.60
CA LEU A 76 -11.63 5.29 -3.32
C LEU A 76 -12.53 6.44 -2.86
N ALA A 77 -13.81 6.14 -2.60
CA ALA A 77 -14.69 7.07 -1.92
C ALA A 77 -14.13 7.33 -0.51
N LEU A 78 -14.10 8.58 -0.06
CA LEU A 78 -13.48 8.92 1.23
C LEU A 78 -14.50 8.95 2.38
N GLU A 79 -15.60 8.25 2.19
CA GLU A 79 -16.81 8.25 3.00
C GLU A 79 -17.43 6.84 2.94
N ARG A 80 -18.14 6.45 4.00
CA ARG A 80 -18.86 5.18 4.06
C ARG A 80 -20.15 5.23 3.25
N SER A 81 -20.55 4.09 2.69
CA SER A 81 -21.87 3.95 2.07
C SER A 81 -22.96 3.93 3.15
N ASP A 82 -22.68 3.21 4.25
CA ASP A 82 -23.56 3.10 5.41
C ASP A 82 -22.98 3.85 6.61
N ALA A 83 -23.77 4.75 7.18
CA ALA A 83 -23.36 5.51 8.36
C ALA A 83 -23.27 4.60 9.60
N LEU A 84 -22.19 4.77 10.37
CA LEU A 84 -21.99 4.08 11.64
C LEU A 84 -22.92 4.63 12.74
N PRO A 85 -23.26 3.82 13.77
CA PRO A 85 -23.92 4.31 14.98
C PRO A 85 -23.06 5.40 15.66
N ASP A 86 -23.65 6.19 16.56
CA ASP A 86 -22.94 7.32 17.21
C ASP A 86 -21.72 6.89 18.02
N THR A 87 -21.74 5.68 18.57
CA THR A 87 -20.61 5.04 19.23
C THR A 87 -20.45 3.59 18.78
N VAL A 88 -19.23 3.09 18.84
CA VAL A 88 -18.88 1.69 18.53
C VAL A 88 -18.08 1.04 19.66
N GLN A 89 -18.09 -0.29 19.65
CA GLN A 89 -17.22 -1.13 20.47
C GLN A 89 -16.01 -1.57 19.63
N CYS A 90 -14.82 -1.21 20.08
CA CYS A 90 -13.56 -1.64 19.48
C CYS A 90 -12.96 -2.82 20.22
N ASN A 91 -12.12 -3.60 19.53
CA ASN A 91 -11.40 -4.73 20.10
C ASN A 91 -9.92 -4.66 19.70
N TYR A 92 -9.05 -4.86 20.69
CA TYR A 92 -7.59 -4.78 20.55
C TYR A 92 -6.93 -6.03 21.15
N PRO A 93 -7.08 -7.21 20.51
CA PRO A 93 -6.45 -8.45 20.99
C PRO A 93 -4.92 -8.33 21.05
N ASP A 94 -4.29 -9.11 21.93
CA ASP A 94 -2.82 -9.19 22.00
C ASP A 94 -2.25 -9.73 20.68
N ALA A 95 -1.14 -9.14 20.22
CA ALA A 95 -0.50 -9.48 18.97
C ALA A 95 1.03 -9.41 19.10
N GLY A 96 1.59 -10.35 19.86
CA GLY A 96 3.02 -10.42 20.15
C GLY A 96 3.50 -9.32 21.09
N ASP A 97 4.83 -9.15 21.15
CA ASP A 97 5.44 -8.18 22.03
C ASP A 97 5.42 -6.77 21.42
N ALA A 98 5.16 -5.76 22.26
CA ALA A 98 5.21 -4.37 21.83
C ALA A 98 6.66 -3.93 21.58
N ALA A 99 6.90 -3.33 20.42
CA ALA A 99 8.22 -2.77 20.07
C ALA A 99 8.62 -1.60 20.99
N LYS A 100 7.64 -0.93 21.59
CA LYS A 100 7.80 0.11 22.60
C LYS A 100 6.68 -0.03 23.64
N PRO A 101 6.94 0.17 24.95
CA PRO A 101 5.90 0.04 25.97
C PRO A 101 4.72 0.98 25.70
N VAL A 102 3.52 0.42 25.67
CA VAL A 102 2.26 1.15 25.56
C VAL A 102 1.11 0.28 26.06
N ASP A 103 0.10 0.91 26.64
CA ASP A 103 -1.15 0.27 27.02
C ASP A 103 -2.15 0.23 25.86
N LYS A 104 -3.20 -0.59 26.00
CA LYS A 104 -4.26 -0.68 24.98
C LYS A 104 -5.21 0.52 25.10
N PRO A 105 -5.74 1.02 23.97
CA PRO A 105 -6.74 2.08 23.97
C PRO A 105 -8.08 1.62 24.59
N ALA A 106 -8.93 2.60 24.90
CA ALA A 106 -10.30 2.34 25.34
C ALA A 106 -11.09 1.55 24.29
N THR A 107 -11.97 0.65 24.74
CA THR A 107 -12.71 -0.26 23.86
C THR A 107 -14.18 0.08 23.72
N LYS A 108 -14.78 0.75 24.72
CA LYS A 108 -16.22 1.03 24.78
C LYS A 108 -16.53 2.48 24.43
N ASP A 109 -17.73 2.70 23.90
CA ASP A 109 -18.30 4.03 23.66
C ASP A 109 -17.41 4.95 22.81
N ILE A 110 -16.74 4.36 21.81
CA ILE A 110 -15.84 5.10 20.92
C ILE A 110 -16.67 5.88 19.91
N SER A 111 -16.58 7.21 19.96
CA SER A 111 -17.36 8.09 19.10
C SER A 111 -17.00 7.92 17.62
N THR A 112 -18.03 7.91 16.77
CA THR A 112 -17.89 7.91 15.29
C THR A 112 -18.02 9.30 14.68
N LYS A 113 -18.10 10.35 15.50
CA LYS A 113 -18.37 11.72 15.04
C LYS A 113 -17.13 12.61 15.05
N GLY A 114 -17.03 13.41 14.00
CA GLY A 114 -16.03 14.45 13.84
C GLY A 114 -14.63 13.91 13.54
N THR A 115 -13.67 14.82 13.49
CA THR A 115 -12.28 14.53 13.16
C THR A 115 -11.36 14.77 14.34
N VAL A 116 -10.19 14.12 14.33
CA VAL A 116 -9.11 14.31 15.29
C VAL A 116 -7.89 14.82 14.56
N LYS A 117 -7.33 15.94 15.01
CA LYS A 117 -6.11 16.50 14.42
C LYS A 117 -4.89 15.91 15.09
N VAL A 118 -4.00 15.34 14.29
CA VAL A 118 -2.68 14.85 14.73
C VAL A 118 -1.62 15.57 13.93
N THR A 119 -0.52 15.96 14.55
CA THR A 119 0.64 16.50 13.83
C THR A 119 1.85 15.64 14.09
N LEU A 120 2.46 15.13 13.03
CA LEU A 120 3.78 14.53 13.07
C LEU A 120 4.80 15.64 12.88
N ASP A 121 5.56 15.94 13.92
CA ASP A 121 6.74 16.80 13.83
C ASP A 121 7.93 15.94 13.42
N THR A 122 8.43 16.13 12.20
CA THR A 122 9.47 15.27 11.61
C THR A 122 10.73 16.05 11.26
N THR A 123 11.84 15.34 11.05
CA THR A 123 13.10 15.92 10.54
C THR A 123 12.96 16.56 9.16
N ALA A 124 11.95 16.18 8.37
CA ALA A 124 11.69 16.73 7.04
C ALA A 124 10.70 17.92 7.06
N GLY A 125 10.08 18.21 8.21
CA GLY A 125 9.01 19.20 8.34
C GLY A 125 7.79 18.64 9.06
N LYS A 126 6.77 19.48 9.25
CA LYS A 126 5.52 19.06 9.88
C LYS A 126 4.61 18.36 8.89
N ILE A 127 3.86 17.38 9.39
CA ILE A 127 2.84 16.66 8.65
C ILE A 127 1.56 16.70 9.48
N PRO A 128 0.70 17.73 9.31
CA PRO A 128 -0.62 17.75 9.90
C PRO A 128 -1.52 16.70 9.24
N LEU A 129 -2.24 15.95 10.07
CA LEU A 129 -3.18 14.90 9.72
C LEU A 129 -4.54 15.24 10.32
N GLU A 130 -5.60 14.97 9.57
CA GLU A 130 -6.99 15.04 10.02
C GLU A 130 -7.59 13.64 9.93
N LEU A 131 -7.77 13.01 11.08
CA LEU A 131 -8.24 11.63 11.21
C LEU A 131 -9.76 11.61 11.33
N ASP A 132 -10.44 10.77 10.54
CA ASP A 132 -11.88 10.77 10.42
C ASP A 132 -12.53 9.57 11.14
N ARG A 133 -13.28 9.87 12.20
CA ARG A 133 -13.96 8.85 13.01
C ARG A 133 -15.19 8.28 12.33
N SER A 134 -15.74 8.96 11.33
CA SER A 134 -16.96 8.52 10.65
C SER A 134 -16.69 7.34 9.71
N VAL A 135 -15.45 7.21 9.24
CA VAL A 135 -15.02 6.10 8.36
C VAL A 135 -14.41 4.93 9.14
N SER A 136 -13.52 5.23 10.09
CA SER A 136 -12.68 4.23 10.77
C SER A 136 -12.43 4.57 12.25
N PRO A 137 -13.48 4.58 13.09
CA PRO A 137 -13.41 5.03 14.49
C PRO A 137 -12.43 4.25 15.36
N CYS A 138 -12.32 2.93 15.20
CA CYS A 138 -11.41 2.11 16.02
C CYS A 138 -9.94 2.36 15.65
N THR A 139 -9.67 2.61 14.38
CA THR A 139 -8.36 3.03 13.88
C THR A 139 -8.00 4.40 14.41
N VAL A 140 -8.88 5.40 14.28
CA VAL A 140 -8.62 6.75 14.81
C VAL A 140 -8.40 6.72 16.31
N ASN A 141 -9.17 5.92 17.07
CA ASN A 141 -8.98 5.73 18.50
C ASN A 141 -7.60 5.15 18.84
N ALA A 142 -7.18 4.08 18.14
CA ALA A 142 -5.87 3.47 18.34
C ALA A 142 -4.72 4.44 18.03
N ILE A 143 -4.73 5.08 16.86
CA ILE A 143 -3.68 6.02 16.43
C ILE A 143 -3.61 7.23 17.37
N THR A 144 -4.75 7.76 17.80
CA THR A 144 -4.81 8.88 18.75
C THR A 144 -4.22 8.49 20.10
N HIS A 145 -4.53 7.29 20.60
CA HIS A 145 -3.96 6.76 21.84
C HIS A 145 -2.45 6.60 21.74
N LEU A 146 -1.96 5.94 20.68
CA LEU A 146 -0.53 5.74 20.43
C LEU A 146 0.23 7.08 20.33
N ALA A 147 -0.35 8.08 19.65
CA ALA A 147 0.22 9.43 19.60
C ALA A 147 0.29 10.10 20.98
N LYS A 148 -0.80 10.05 21.77
CA LYS A 148 -0.83 10.62 23.13
C LYS A 148 0.15 9.94 24.08
N SER A 149 0.36 8.64 23.94
CA SER A 149 1.32 7.87 24.72
C SER A 149 2.77 8.06 24.27
N GLY A 150 3.03 8.85 23.23
CA GLY A 150 4.37 9.09 22.69
C GLY A 150 4.97 7.87 22.00
N PHE A 151 4.13 6.92 21.56
CA PHE A 151 4.57 5.69 20.90
C PHE A 151 5.36 6.00 19.63
N TYR A 152 4.91 6.99 18.86
CA TYR A 152 5.54 7.45 17.62
C TYR A 152 6.75 8.38 17.80
N ASN A 153 7.06 8.80 19.03
CA ASN A 153 8.21 9.67 19.27
C ASN A 153 9.51 8.91 19.04
N ASP A 154 10.45 9.56 18.37
CA ASP A 154 11.75 9.04 17.96
C ASP A 154 11.65 7.78 17.08
N THR A 155 10.65 7.73 16.19
CA THR A 155 10.47 6.62 15.24
C THR A 155 10.73 7.08 13.81
N VAL A 156 11.18 6.18 12.94
CA VAL A 156 11.50 6.50 11.54
C VAL A 156 10.39 6.06 10.58
N CYS A 157 10.25 6.79 9.48
CA CYS A 157 9.53 6.32 8.31
C CYS A 157 10.49 5.46 7.49
N HIS A 158 10.32 4.14 7.57
CA HIS A 158 11.29 3.16 7.10
C HIS A 158 11.12 2.79 5.62
N ARG A 159 10.03 3.21 4.97
CA ARG A 159 9.74 2.83 3.58
C ARG A 159 9.09 3.95 2.79
N LEU A 160 9.72 4.31 1.69
CA LEU A 160 9.26 5.21 0.64
C LEU A 160 9.13 4.39 -0.65
N VAL A 161 8.03 4.58 -1.39
CA VAL A 161 7.85 4.05 -2.74
C VAL A 161 7.61 5.21 -3.70
N THR A 162 8.32 5.24 -4.83
CA THR A 162 8.31 6.34 -5.81
C THR A 162 7.83 5.94 -7.20
N GLN A 163 7.53 4.67 -7.43
CA GLN A 163 7.05 4.17 -8.71
C GLN A 163 5.89 3.18 -8.52
N GLY A 164 4.83 3.36 -9.29
CA GLY A 164 3.61 2.54 -9.22
C GLY A 164 2.72 2.88 -8.03
N LEU A 165 3.33 3.06 -6.86
CA LEU A 165 2.71 3.61 -5.65
C LEU A 165 3.49 4.85 -5.21
N HIS A 166 2.81 5.76 -4.50
CA HIS A 166 3.39 7.01 -4.02
C HIS A 166 3.13 7.13 -2.52
N ILE A 167 3.85 6.32 -1.74
CA ILE A 167 3.62 6.17 -0.30
C ILE A 167 4.88 6.42 0.52
N LEU A 168 4.70 7.05 1.68
CA LEU A 168 5.67 7.06 2.78
C LEU A 168 5.06 6.31 3.97
N GLN A 169 5.67 5.20 4.38
CA GLN A 169 5.22 4.34 5.47
C GLN A 169 6.03 4.59 6.73
N CYS A 170 5.32 4.75 7.84
CA CYS A 170 5.84 5.10 9.17
C CYS A 170 5.14 4.28 10.26
N GLY A 171 5.50 4.53 11.52
CA GLY A 171 4.78 3.99 12.68
C GLY A 171 5.29 2.66 13.22
N ASP A 172 6.49 2.25 12.81
CA ASP A 172 7.23 1.13 13.41
C ASP A 172 8.34 1.67 14.34
N PRO A 173 8.27 1.47 15.67
CA PRO A 173 9.33 1.89 16.58
C PRO A 173 10.68 1.22 16.37
N THR A 174 10.72 0.05 15.73
CA THR A 174 11.97 -0.65 15.42
C THR A 174 12.64 -0.12 14.16
N GLY A 175 11.88 0.53 13.27
CA GLY A 175 12.33 0.94 11.94
C GLY A 175 12.52 -0.20 10.93
N GLN A 176 12.18 -1.45 11.28
CA GLN A 176 12.45 -2.63 10.45
C GLN A 176 11.27 -3.07 9.56
N GLY A 177 10.10 -2.45 9.73
CA GLY A 177 8.85 -2.77 9.04
C GLY A 177 8.05 -3.91 9.67
N THR A 178 8.50 -4.49 10.78
CA THR A 178 7.87 -5.64 11.44
C THR A 178 7.43 -5.38 12.88
N GLY A 179 7.77 -4.23 13.45
CA GLY A 179 7.36 -3.85 14.80
C GLY A 179 5.93 -3.32 14.86
N GLY A 180 5.40 -3.30 16.09
CA GLY A 180 4.02 -2.87 16.37
C GLY A 180 3.78 -2.62 17.87
N PRO A 181 2.53 -2.33 18.27
CA PRO A 181 2.20 -1.90 19.62
C PRO A 181 1.90 -3.06 20.59
N GLY A 182 2.10 -4.32 20.17
CA GLY A 182 1.79 -5.52 20.95
C GLY A 182 0.30 -5.89 20.96
N PHE A 183 -0.51 -5.18 20.17
CA PHE A 183 -1.90 -5.51 19.89
C PHE A 183 -2.22 -5.31 18.41
N SER A 184 -3.25 -5.99 17.93
CA SER A 184 -3.82 -5.76 16.59
C SER A 184 -5.27 -5.34 16.68
N PHE A 185 -5.86 -4.91 15.56
CA PHE A 185 -7.29 -4.66 15.43
C PHE A 185 -7.78 -4.88 13.99
N ALA A 186 -9.11 -5.03 13.89
CA ALA A 186 -9.79 -5.32 12.64
C ALA A 186 -9.58 -4.23 11.58
N ASN A 187 -9.70 -4.60 10.31
CA ASN A 187 -9.87 -3.62 9.26
C ASN A 187 -11.24 -2.93 9.36
N GLU A 188 -11.26 -1.65 8.98
CA GLU A 188 -12.49 -0.87 8.83
C GLU A 188 -12.56 -0.42 7.36
N TYR A 189 -13.22 0.71 7.08
CA TYR A 189 -13.43 1.22 5.73
C TYR A 189 -12.11 1.34 4.93
N PRO A 190 -12.07 0.95 3.64
CA PRO A 190 -13.16 0.37 2.84
C PRO A 190 -13.32 -1.14 2.99
N THR A 191 -12.43 -1.80 3.73
CA THR A 191 -12.31 -3.28 3.76
C THR A 191 -13.60 -3.96 4.22
N ASP A 192 -14.33 -3.36 5.15
CA ASP A 192 -15.56 -3.88 5.70
C ASP A 192 -16.80 -3.68 4.79
N GLU A 193 -16.70 -2.82 3.77
CA GLU A 193 -17.72 -2.58 2.73
C GLU A 193 -17.35 -3.25 1.39
N ALA A 194 -16.06 -3.41 1.10
CA ALA A 194 -15.52 -3.95 -0.13
C ALA A 194 -15.52 -5.50 -0.18
N LYS A 195 -16.42 -6.16 0.56
CA LYS A 195 -16.53 -7.62 0.61
C LYS A 195 -16.72 -8.14 -0.83
N ASP A 196 -15.74 -8.92 -1.31
CA ASP A 196 -15.61 -9.49 -2.66
C ASP A 196 -14.92 -8.63 -3.74
N GLN A 197 -14.56 -7.37 -3.45
CA GLN A 197 -13.74 -6.56 -4.37
C GLN A 197 -12.25 -6.86 -4.16
N GLN A 198 -11.64 -7.53 -5.15
CA GLN A 198 -10.18 -7.72 -5.21
C GLN A 198 -9.48 -6.79 -6.20
N GLN A 199 -10.24 -6.05 -6.99
CA GLN A 199 -9.65 -5.10 -7.92
C GLN A 199 -9.06 -3.92 -7.14
N PRO A 200 -7.90 -3.40 -7.55
CA PRO A 200 -7.35 -2.20 -6.95
C PRO A 200 -8.34 -1.03 -7.02
N VAL A 201 -8.37 -0.24 -5.96
CA VAL A 201 -8.99 1.08 -5.92
C VAL A 201 -7.87 2.12 -5.78
N ASN A 202 -8.05 3.29 -6.35
CA ASN A 202 -7.06 4.35 -6.25
C ASN A 202 -7.24 5.08 -4.91
N TYR A 203 -6.26 4.96 -4.01
CA TYR A 203 -6.18 5.79 -2.81
C TYR A 203 -5.61 7.15 -3.25
N PRO A 204 -6.41 8.22 -3.26
CA PRO A 204 -5.97 9.49 -3.82
C PRO A 204 -4.83 10.08 -3.01
N ARG A 205 -4.04 10.93 -3.66
CA ARG A 205 -3.09 11.82 -2.97
C ARG A 205 -3.75 12.50 -1.77
N GLY A 206 -3.04 12.54 -0.64
CA GLY A 206 -3.49 13.17 0.59
C GLY A 206 -4.27 12.24 1.51
N THR A 207 -4.46 10.97 1.16
CA THR A 207 -5.09 10.00 2.07
C THR A 207 -4.08 9.30 2.98
N ILE A 208 -4.57 8.79 4.10
CA ILE A 208 -3.82 8.01 5.08
C ILE A 208 -4.49 6.65 5.21
N ALA A 209 -3.69 5.58 5.18
CA ALA A 209 -4.21 4.23 5.41
C ALA A 209 -3.28 3.37 6.26
N MET A 210 -3.87 2.39 6.95
CA MET A 210 -3.12 1.47 7.81
C MET A 210 -2.31 0.48 6.98
N ALA A 211 -1.05 0.28 7.36
CA ALA A 211 -0.29 -0.87 6.89
C ALA A 211 -0.66 -2.11 7.72
N ASN A 212 -0.69 -3.27 7.08
CA ASN A 212 -1.03 -4.54 7.73
C ASN A 212 -0.31 -5.72 7.07
N SER A 213 -0.36 -6.87 7.73
CA SER A 213 0.20 -8.16 7.28
C SER A 213 -0.89 -9.13 6.82
N GLY A 214 -2.02 -8.59 6.35
CA GLY A 214 -3.25 -9.33 6.05
C GLY A 214 -4.45 -8.83 6.84
N ALA A 215 -5.60 -9.44 6.60
CA ALA A 215 -6.87 -9.04 7.20
C ALA A 215 -6.79 -9.01 8.73
N ASP A 216 -7.31 -7.96 9.34
CA ASP A 216 -7.46 -7.75 10.78
C ASP A 216 -6.14 -7.76 11.57
N THR A 217 -5.05 -7.34 10.91
CA THR A 217 -3.72 -7.22 11.51
C THR A 217 -3.23 -5.77 11.59
N ASN A 218 -4.14 -4.79 11.61
CA ASN A 218 -3.74 -3.40 11.81
C ASN A 218 -3.08 -3.25 13.18
N GLY A 219 -1.93 -2.58 13.20
CA GLY A 219 -1.16 -2.29 14.42
C GLY A 219 -0.92 -0.81 14.56
N SER A 220 0.35 -0.39 14.52
CA SER A 220 0.74 1.02 14.63
C SER A 220 1.22 1.64 13.32
N GLN A 221 1.53 0.81 12.32
CA GLN A 221 2.11 1.27 11.06
C GLN A 221 1.03 1.81 10.12
N PHE A 222 1.33 2.91 9.45
CA PHE A 222 0.46 3.56 8.48
C PHE A 222 1.29 4.08 7.31
N PHE A 223 0.64 4.31 6.18
CA PHE A 223 1.26 4.98 5.03
C PHE A 223 0.49 6.24 4.64
N LEU A 224 1.27 7.20 4.18
CA LEU A 224 0.86 8.53 3.73
C LEU A 224 0.93 8.54 2.20
N ASN A 225 -0.21 8.63 1.53
CA ASN A 225 -0.27 8.71 0.07
C ASN A 225 0.09 10.13 -0.36
N TYR A 226 1.32 10.33 -0.86
CA TYR A 226 1.74 11.59 -1.45
C TYR A 226 1.45 11.64 -2.95
N GLY A 227 0.92 10.58 -3.53
CA GLY A 227 0.38 10.56 -4.88
C GLY A 227 -0.71 9.50 -4.98
N ASP A 228 -1.36 9.44 -6.14
CA ASP A 228 -2.36 8.42 -6.43
C ASP A 228 -1.71 7.04 -6.37
N SER A 229 -2.33 6.15 -5.58
CA SER A 229 -1.79 4.84 -5.26
C SER A 229 -2.86 3.77 -5.47
N PRO A 230 -2.81 3.01 -6.58
CA PRO A 230 -3.72 1.89 -6.81
C PRO A 230 -3.39 0.73 -5.87
N LEU A 231 -4.26 0.49 -4.89
CA LEU A 231 -4.08 -0.55 -3.87
C LEU A 231 -5.35 -1.39 -3.76
N PRO A 232 -5.26 -2.67 -3.37
CA PRO A 232 -6.45 -3.43 -3.01
C PRO A 232 -7.22 -2.70 -1.89
N PRO A 233 -8.55 -2.84 -1.81
CA PRO A 233 -9.38 -2.22 -0.77
C PRO A 233 -9.25 -2.95 0.59
N SER A 234 -8.04 -3.39 0.93
CA SER A 234 -7.69 -4.13 2.16
C SER A 234 -6.89 -3.30 3.17
N TYR A 235 -6.75 -1.99 2.92
CA TYR A 235 -6.01 -1.08 3.78
C TYR A 235 -6.98 -0.04 4.35
N THR A 236 -7.10 -0.01 5.67
CA THR A 236 -8.07 0.86 6.33
C THR A 236 -7.74 2.32 6.07
N TYR A 237 -8.58 3.05 5.34
CA TYR A 237 -8.51 4.50 5.21
C TYR A 237 -9.05 5.15 6.48
N PHE A 238 -8.35 6.16 7.02
CA PHE A 238 -8.77 6.77 8.29
C PHE A 238 -8.49 8.27 8.40
N GLY A 239 -8.19 8.96 7.29
CA GLY A 239 -8.02 10.40 7.32
C GLY A 239 -7.23 10.99 6.18
N LYS A 240 -7.00 12.30 6.27
CA LYS A 240 -6.34 13.11 5.25
C LYS A 240 -5.10 13.83 5.78
N ILE A 241 -4.20 14.13 4.86
CA ILE A 241 -2.97 14.89 5.08
C ILE A 241 -3.26 16.34 4.73
N GLY A 242 -2.89 17.28 5.60
CA GLY A 242 -2.99 18.70 5.33
C GLY A 242 -1.94 19.20 4.33
N ASP A 243 -2.17 20.37 3.73
CA ASP A 243 -1.33 20.92 2.65
C ASP A 243 0.15 21.07 3.02
N GLU A 244 0.46 21.45 4.26
CA GLU A 244 1.84 21.52 4.76
C GLU A 244 2.51 20.15 4.72
N GLY A 245 1.77 19.11 5.11
CA GLY A 245 2.25 17.72 5.10
C GLY A 245 2.48 17.22 3.69
N LEU A 246 1.60 17.55 2.75
CA LEU A 246 1.78 17.21 1.33
C LEU A 246 3.05 17.83 0.74
N LYS A 247 3.36 19.08 1.08
CA LYS A 247 4.62 19.73 0.66
C LYS A 247 5.84 19.05 1.29
N THR A 248 5.77 18.70 2.57
CA THR A 248 6.82 17.94 3.26
C THR A 248 7.06 16.61 2.55
N LEU A 249 5.99 15.87 2.22
CA LEU A 249 6.09 14.58 1.53
C LEU A 249 6.64 14.71 0.10
N ASP A 250 6.28 15.75 -0.64
CA ASP A 250 6.84 16.02 -1.97
C ASP A 250 8.35 16.22 -1.90
N ASN A 251 8.83 16.96 -0.89
CA ASN A 251 10.25 17.19 -0.68
C ASN A 251 11.00 15.90 -0.29
N VAL A 252 10.36 15.01 0.48
CA VAL A 252 10.92 13.69 0.80
C VAL A 252 11.00 12.83 -0.46
N ALA A 253 9.91 12.75 -1.23
CA ALA A 253 9.84 11.95 -2.45
C ALA A 253 10.82 12.44 -3.53
N ALA A 254 11.01 13.76 -3.66
CA ALA A 254 11.96 14.35 -4.60
C ALA A 254 13.43 13.99 -4.31
N GLN A 255 13.76 13.71 -3.04
CA GLN A 255 15.09 13.22 -2.65
C GLN A 255 15.29 11.73 -2.99
N GLY A 256 14.19 10.99 -3.18
CA GLY A 256 14.19 9.60 -3.59
C GLY A 256 14.48 8.62 -2.46
N VAL A 257 14.73 7.38 -2.86
CA VAL A 257 15.02 6.25 -1.98
C VAL A 257 16.52 6.13 -1.78
N GLU A 258 16.95 5.71 -0.59
CA GLU A 258 18.34 5.35 -0.31
C GLU A 258 18.86 4.34 -1.34
N GLY A 259 20.02 4.62 -1.93
CA GLY A 259 20.58 3.79 -3.00
C GLY A 259 19.94 3.97 -4.38
N GLY A 260 18.98 4.89 -4.54
CA GLY A 260 18.42 5.29 -5.84
C GLY A 260 17.39 4.32 -6.44
N GLY A 261 16.84 3.41 -5.63
CA GLY A 261 15.77 2.51 -6.04
C GLY A 261 14.40 3.18 -6.16
N SER A 262 13.37 2.39 -6.52
CA SER A 262 11.97 2.83 -6.51
C SER A 262 11.24 2.53 -5.21
N GLU A 263 11.84 1.73 -4.32
CA GLU A 263 11.29 1.33 -3.02
C GLU A 263 12.43 1.05 -2.03
N GLY A 264 12.28 1.53 -0.79
CA GLY A 264 13.24 1.32 0.30
C GLY A 264 13.18 2.43 1.33
N ALA A 265 14.20 2.56 2.18
CA ALA A 265 14.28 3.68 3.11
C ALA A 265 14.38 5.02 2.35
N PRO A 266 13.84 6.14 2.87
CA PRO A 266 14.06 7.46 2.28
C PRO A 266 15.54 7.80 2.18
N ALA A 267 15.98 8.47 1.11
CA ALA A 267 17.38 8.86 0.92
C ALA A 267 17.89 9.81 2.03
N THR A 268 16.99 10.62 2.58
CA THR A 268 17.22 11.40 3.81
C THR A 268 16.27 10.90 4.88
N GLU A 269 16.80 10.52 6.04
CA GLU A 269 16.02 9.97 7.15
C GLU A 269 14.86 10.91 7.54
N VAL A 270 13.64 10.36 7.49
CA VAL A 270 12.45 11.00 8.02
C VAL A 270 12.13 10.39 9.37
N LYS A 271 12.49 11.10 10.44
CA LYS A 271 12.21 10.70 11.82
C LYS A 271 11.09 11.56 12.39
N ILE A 272 10.09 10.92 12.98
CA ILE A 272 9.05 11.56 13.78
C ILE A 272 9.66 11.87 15.14
N ASN A 273 10.01 13.14 15.36
CA ASN A 273 10.47 13.62 16.66
C ASN A 273 9.34 13.51 17.68
N LYS A 274 8.12 13.91 17.28
CA LYS A 274 6.94 13.85 18.13
C LYS A 274 5.65 13.73 17.33
N ALA A 275 4.72 12.90 17.79
CA ALA A 275 3.32 12.95 17.37
C ALA A 275 2.48 13.68 18.43
N SER A 276 1.69 14.68 18.04
CA SER A 276 0.85 15.46 18.95
C SER A 276 -0.60 15.44 18.51
N VAL A 277 -1.53 15.26 19.44
CA VAL A 277 -2.97 15.40 19.22
C VAL A 277 -3.37 16.83 19.60
N ASN A 278 -4.01 17.55 18.68
CA ASN A 278 -4.34 18.96 18.80
C ASN A 278 -5.83 19.22 19.00
#